data_AF-A0A851DGH0-F1
#
_entry.id   AF-A0A851DGH0-F1
#
_cell.length_a   1.000
_cell.length_b   1.000
_cell.length_c   1.000
_cell.angle_alpha   90.00
_cell.angle_beta   90.00
_cell.angle_gamma   90.00
#
_symmetry.space_group_name_H-M   'P 1'
#
loop_
_entity.id
_entity.type
_entity.pdbx_description
1 polymer ?
#
loop_
_entity_poly.entity_id
_entity_poly.type
_entity_poly.pdbx_seq_one_letter_code
_entity_poly.pdbx_strand_id
1 'polypeptide(L)'
;DGEKQDFLRWFQTVTDAICWLFGGHIQLAACVLQNDHFLQLLITDDVETAITMMSVLHNILRVNSSVLLQVNEETLHSVLDELVYKLSSTTNPVIGNAATKLLLLATKFCKQLVKLLGARYKGLKGLLRKQWTGKGFDRDLNQLLDLLYLEQSSGKGEMQRQHQAACIIQAVWRGFQTRKRLKKLPQAVTTLQRSFRAKREQELQHLKKQKEDEALTLQMQLQRQRAMRLFHERQLAILEIIHASQVDKYMEEMEGKSALTIQRFWRGYRARRNFHQQRQSLKEYKAAVIIQRAACKFLEKRRRRRRLSPWKDPKGLTDEQRLALQQKVDDYIKLHPASQMSEEMSKELHLQAQEKLAQFLLRSSLDQRAAQRREALLAQVNTDVELLMS
;
A
#
# COMPACT_ATOMS: atom_id res chain seq x y z
N ASP A 1 -75.25 27.32 5.06
CA ASP A 1 -74.65 27.35 3.71
C ASP A 1 -74.20 28.73 3.25
N GLY A 2 -74.97 29.82 3.44
CA GLY A 2 -74.55 31.18 3.06
C GLY A 2 -73.25 31.66 3.73
N GLU A 3 -73.13 31.51 5.05
CA GLU A 3 -71.93 31.94 5.80
C GLU A 3 -70.65 31.18 5.40
N LYS A 4 -70.77 29.90 5.02
CA LYS A 4 -69.64 29.08 4.54
C LYS A 4 -69.15 29.58 3.17
N GLN A 5 -70.08 29.92 2.27
CA GLN A 5 -69.75 30.48 0.96
C GLN A 5 -69.14 31.86 1.06
N ASP A 6 -69.63 32.70 1.97
CA ASP A 6 -69.05 34.01 2.23
C ASP A 6 -67.63 33.88 2.79
N PHE A 7 -67.40 32.98 3.75
CA PHE A 7 -66.06 32.73 4.29
C PHE A 7 -65.07 32.23 3.22
N LEU A 8 -65.50 31.32 2.34
CA LEU A 8 -64.69 30.85 1.21
C LEU A 8 -64.37 31.96 0.22
N ARG A 9 -65.30 32.88 -0.02
CA ARG A 9 -65.08 34.06 -0.87
C ARG A 9 -64.05 35.01 -0.27
N TRP A 10 -64.13 35.27 1.04
CA TRP A 10 -63.10 36.05 1.75
C TRP A 10 -61.74 35.34 1.73
N PHE A 11 -61.73 34.02 1.94
CA PHE A 11 -60.53 33.19 1.89
C PHE A 11 -59.85 33.23 0.51
N GLN A 12 -60.63 33.12 -0.57
CA GLN A 12 -60.14 33.27 -1.95
C GLN A 12 -59.57 34.67 -2.17
N THR A 13 -60.26 35.72 -1.73
CA THR A 13 -59.77 37.10 -1.86
C THR A 13 -58.44 37.32 -1.14
N VAL A 14 -58.27 36.75 0.05
CA VAL A 14 -57.01 36.81 0.81
C VAL A 14 -55.90 36.00 0.15
N THR A 15 -56.20 34.78 -0.29
CA THR A 15 -55.20 33.92 -0.97
C THR A 15 -54.76 34.49 -2.31
N ASP A 16 -55.65 35.15 -3.05
CA ASP A 16 -55.32 35.87 -4.28
C ASP A 16 -54.44 37.10 -4.01
N ALA A 17 -54.73 37.86 -2.94
CA ALA A 17 -53.87 38.96 -2.51
C ALA A 17 -52.47 38.48 -2.10
N ILE A 18 -52.38 37.33 -1.42
CA ILE A 18 -51.09 36.68 -1.08
C ILE A 18 -50.36 36.25 -2.36
N CYS A 19 -51.06 35.65 -3.33
CA CYS A 19 -50.49 35.29 -4.63
C CYS A 19 -49.94 36.49 -5.38
N TRP A 20 -50.64 37.62 -5.34
CA TRP A 20 -50.19 38.87 -5.94
C TRP A 20 -48.93 39.41 -5.23
N LEU A 21 -48.89 39.33 -3.90
CA LEU A 21 -47.77 39.80 -3.08
C LEU A 21 -46.47 39.01 -3.35
N PHE A 22 -46.51 37.67 -3.27
CA PHE A 22 -45.31 36.87 -3.57
C PHE A 22 -45.00 36.82 -5.08
N GLY A 23 -45.97 37.14 -5.94
CA GLY A 23 -45.75 37.36 -7.37
C GLY A 23 -44.83 38.55 -7.66
N GLY A 24 -44.93 39.62 -6.87
CA GLY A 24 -44.03 40.78 -6.93
C GLY A 24 -42.72 40.60 -6.16
N HIS A 25 -42.73 39.79 -5.10
CA HIS A 25 -41.58 39.56 -4.22
C HIS A 25 -41.22 38.06 -4.11
N ILE A 26 -40.36 37.61 -5.03
CA ILE A 26 -39.93 36.21 -5.21
C ILE A 26 -39.41 35.55 -3.92
N GLN A 27 -38.80 36.33 -3.02
CA GLN A 27 -38.25 35.83 -1.75
C GLN A 27 -39.34 35.38 -0.77
N LEU A 28 -40.53 35.98 -0.82
CA LEU A 28 -41.66 35.62 0.04
C LEU A 28 -42.21 34.23 -0.29
N ALA A 29 -41.99 33.73 -1.52
CA ALA A 29 -42.43 32.39 -1.94
C ALA A 29 -41.81 31.28 -1.08
N ALA A 30 -40.55 31.44 -0.65
CA ALA A 30 -39.89 30.51 0.27
C ALA A 30 -40.47 30.58 1.69
N CYS A 31 -40.75 31.79 2.19
CA CYS A 31 -41.37 31.99 3.49
C CYS A 31 -42.79 31.43 3.58
N VAL A 32 -43.58 31.53 2.49
CA VAL A 32 -44.92 30.95 2.42
C VAL A 32 -44.88 29.41 2.43
N LEU A 33 -43.93 28.81 1.69
CA LEU A 33 -43.77 27.35 1.67
C LEU A 33 -43.25 26.75 2.99
N GLN A 34 -42.46 27.52 3.74
CA GLN A 34 -41.94 27.10 5.05
C GLN A 34 -42.92 27.38 6.19
N ASN A 35 -44.07 27.99 5.91
CA ASN A 35 -45.05 28.31 6.94
C ASN A 35 -45.88 27.07 7.31
N ASP A 36 -45.89 26.72 8.60
CA ASP A 36 -46.63 25.56 9.10
C ASP A 36 -48.14 25.64 8.84
N HIS A 37 -48.73 26.84 8.85
CA HIS A 37 -50.15 27.03 8.55
C HIS A 37 -50.46 26.78 7.07
N PHE A 38 -49.52 27.08 6.16
CA PHE A 38 -49.69 26.74 4.75
C PHE A 38 -49.71 25.21 4.55
N LEU A 39 -48.80 24.49 5.22
CA LEU A 39 -48.74 23.02 5.16
C LEU A 39 -50.00 22.40 5.78
N GLN A 40 -50.46 22.92 6.92
CA GLN A 40 -51.72 22.48 7.55
C GLN A 40 -52.93 22.71 6.64
N LEU A 41 -53.01 23.86 5.97
CA LEU A 41 -54.07 24.15 5.01
C LEU A 41 -53.98 23.27 3.76
N LEU A 42 -52.78 22.89 3.33
CA LEU A 42 -52.58 21.96 2.22
C LEU A 42 -53.04 20.52 2.58
N ILE A 43 -52.89 20.11 3.83
CA ILE A 43 -53.28 18.78 4.36
C ILE A 43 -54.80 18.67 4.64
N THR A 44 -55.60 19.71 4.36
CA THR A 44 -57.05 19.65 4.59
C THR A 44 -57.79 18.67 3.66
N ASP A 45 -58.85 18.07 4.21
CA ASP A 45 -59.79 17.17 3.51
C ASP A 45 -60.89 17.92 2.74
N ASP A 46 -61.05 19.23 2.99
CA ASP A 46 -62.03 20.05 2.27
C ASP A 46 -61.56 20.32 0.84
N VAL A 47 -62.38 19.88 -0.13
CA VAL A 47 -62.06 19.91 -1.56
C VAL A 47 -61.77 21.32 -2.07
N GLU A 48 -62.55 22.31 -1.63
CA GLU A 48 -62.45 23.70 -2.11
C GLU A 48 -61.23 24.41 -1.52
N THR A 49 -60.94 24.17 -0.24
CA THR A 49 -59.73 24.63 0.44
C THR A 49 -58.49 24.00 -0.19
N ALA A 50 -58.48 22.68 -0.42
CA ALA A 50 -57.37 21.99 -1.05
C ALA A 50 -57.09 22.48 -2.49
N ILE A 51 -58.13 22.75 -3.29
CA ILE A 51 -57.98 23.32 -4.63
C ILE A 51 -57.37 24.73 -4.56
N THR A 52 -57.86 25.56 -3.64
CA THR A 52 -57.34 26.92 -3.45
C THR A 52 -55.87 26.90 -3.03
N MET A 53 -55.50 26.04 -2.07
CA MET A 53 -54.10 25.89 -1.63
C MET A 53 -53.18 25.28 -2.69
N MET A 54 -53.65 24.32 -3.49
CA MET A 54 -52.90 23.81 -4.64
C MET A 54 -52.71 24.89 -5.73
N SER A 55 -53.67 25.79 -5.90
CA SER A 55 -53.54 26.96 -6.79
C SER A 55 -52.47 27.93 -6.28
N VAL A 56 -52.43 28.20 -4.97
CA VAL A 56 -51.36 28.98 -4.34
C VAL A 56 -50.01 28.30 -4.56
N LEU A 57 -49.90 26.99 -4.30
CA LEU A 57 -48.67 26.22 -4.56
C LEU A 57 -48.26 26.27 -6.04
N HIS A 58 -49.22 26.21 -6.95
CA HIS A 58 -48.98 26.32 -8.39
C HIS A 58 -48.40 27.69 -8.76
N ASN A 59 -48.94 28.76 -8.20
CA ASN A 59 -48.44 30.12 -8.40
C ASN A 59 -47.04 30.28 -7.81
N ILE A 60 -46.77 29.72 -6.63
CA ILE A 60 -45.43 29.71 -6.01
C ILE A 60 -44.41 29.02 -6.94
N LEU A 61 -44.71 27.82 -7.42
CA LEU A 61 -43.81 27.06 -8.30
C LEU A 61 -43.65 27.71 -9.68
N ARG A 62 -44.65 28.47 -10.13
CA ARG A 62 -44.60 29.24 -11.38
C ARG A 62 -43.72 30.48 -11.27
N VAL A 63 -43.80 31.21 -10.15
CA VAL A 63 -43.03 32.43 -9.91
C VAL A 63 -41.57 32.10 -9.55
N ASN A 64 -41.35 31.05 -8.77
CA ASN A 64 -40.02 30.60 -8.40
C ASN A 64 -39.95 29.07 -8.33
N SER A 65 -39.52 28.48 -9.44
CA SER A 65 -39.36 27.03 -9.57
C SER A 65 -38.22 26.45 -8.73
N SER A 66 -37.29 27.30 -8.27
CA SER A 66 -36.12 26.88 -7.49
C SER A 66 -36.38 26.82 -5.98
N VAL A 67 -37.54 27.30 -5.51
CA VAL A 67 -37.88 27.33 -4.07
C VAL A 67 -37.86 25.94 -3.46
N LEU A 68 -38.28 24.91 -4.19
CA LEU A 68 -38.26 23.52 -3.72
C LEU A 68 -36.85 22.99 -3.39
N LEU A 69 -35.78 23.64 -3.85
CA LEU A 69 -34.39 23.31 -3.49
C LEU A 69 -33.83 24.19 -2.36
N GLN A 70 -34.47 25.34 -2.09
CA GLN A 70 -34.07 26.29 -1.04
C GLN A 70 -34.77 25.99 0.30
N VAL A 71 -35.83 25.19 0.25
CA VAL A 71 -36.68 24.84 1.39
C VAL A 71 -36.18 23.54 2.04
N ASN A 72 -36.38 23.40 3.35
CA ASN A 72 -35.87 22.27 4.14
C ASN A 72 -36.38 20.92 3.58
N GLU A 73 -35.59 19.86 3.72
CA GLU A 73 -35.95 18.53 3.22
C GLU A 73 -37.27 18.03 3.83
N GLU A 74 -37.54 18.32 5.10
CA GLU A 74 -38.80 17.95 5.79
C GLU A 74 -40.02 18.57 5.11
N THR A 75 -39.99 19.89 4.87
CA THR A 75 -41.06 20.63 4.20
C THR A 75 -41.25 20.20 2.74
N LEU A 76 -40.15 19.90 2.02
CA LEU A 76 -40.22 19.35 0.66
C LEU A 76 -40.91 17.98 0.65
N HIS A 77 -40.54 17.10 1.58
CA HIS A 77 -41.15 15.79 1.70
C HIS A 77 -42.63 15.87 2.07
N SER A 78 -43.02 16.74 3.02
CA SER A 78 -44.42 16.95 3.38
C SER A 78 -45.29 17.40 2.20
N VAL A 79 -44.78 18.33 1.37
CA VAL A 79 -45.49 18.77 0.15
C VAL A 79 -45.60 17.62 -0.86
N LEU A 80 -44.54 16.85 -1.08
CA LEU A 80 -44.58 15.71 -2.02
C LEU A 80 -45.46 14.57 -1.52
N ASP A 81 -45.39 14.24 -0.23
CA ASP A 81 -46.21 13.22 0.43
C ASP A 81 -47.69 13.60 0.30
N GLU A 82 -48.06 14.87 0.54
CA GLU A 82 -49.43 15.33 0.41
C GLU A 82 -49.93 15.31 -1.04
N LEU A 83 -49.12 15.74 -2.02
CA LEU A 83 -49.51 15.68 -3.44
C LEU A 83 -49.70 14.24 -3.93
N VAL A 84 -48.84 13.32 -3.50
CA VAL A 84 -48.97 11.88 -3.81
C VAL A 84 -50.17 11.28 -3.06
N TYR A 85 -50.41 11.70 -1.83
CA TYR A 85 -51.58 11.27 -1.05
C TYR A 85 -52.88 11.71 -1.72
N LYS A 86 -53.03 12.99 -2.09
CA LYS A 86 -54.22 13.50 -2.80
C LYS A 86 -54.46 12.80 -4.15
N LEU A 87 -53.39 12.40 -4.85
CA LEU A 87 -53.50 11.57 -6.06
C LEU A 87 -53.99 10.15 -5.79
N SER A 88 -53.75 9.63 -4.58
CA SER A 88 -54.16 8.27 -4.18
C SER A 88 -55.54 8.21 -3.53
N SER A 89 -55.92 9.23 -2.76
CA SER A 89 -57.13 9.26 -1.94
C SER A 89 -58.34 9.82 -2.68
N THR A 90 -58.11 10.73 -3.65
CA THR A 90 -59.18 11.48 -4.30
C THR A 90 -59.56 10.89 -5.66
N THR A 91 -60.85 10.86 -5.99
CA THR A 91 -61.35 10.47 -7.32
C THR A 91 -61.70 11.65 -8.23
N ASN A 92 -61.74 12.87 -7.67
CA ASN A 92 -62.04 14.12 -8.35
C ASN A 92 -60.97 14.48 -9.40
N PRO A 93 -61.33 14.62 -10.70
CA PRO A 93 -60.39 14.94 -11.77
C PRO A 93 -59.71 16.30 -11.61
N VAL A 94 -60.34 17.27 -10.93
CA VAL A 94 -59.77 18.61 -10.73
C VAL A 94 -58.57 18.56 -9.79
N ILE A 95 -58.69 17.83 -8.68
CA ILE A 95 -57.60 17.63 -7.71
C ILE A 95 -56.48 16.79 -8.34
N GLY A 96 -56.83 15.71 -9.04
CA GLY A 96 -55.84 14.87 -9.74
C GLY A 96 -55.05 15.64 -10.80
N ASN A 97 -55.72 16.50 -11.57
CA ASN A 97 -55.06 17.36 -12.56
C ASN A 97 -54.14 18.38 -11.89
N ALA A 98 -54.60 19.06 -10.83
CA ALA A 98 -53.79 20.03 -10.08
C ALA A 98 -52.53 19.38 -9.50
N ALA A 99 -52.66 18.24 -8.82
CA ALA A 99 -51.53 17.51 -8.24
C ALA A 99 -50.57 16.96 -9.32
N THR A 100 -51.08 16.42 -10.42
CA THR A 100 -50.25 15.94 -11.54
C THR A 100 -49.46 17.09 -12.18
N LYS A 101 -50.09 18.26 -12.38
CA LYS A 101 -49.43 19.46 -12.90
C LYS A 101 -48.36 20.00 -11.94
N LEU A 102 -48.63 19.99 -10.64
CA LEU A 102 -47.66 20.40 -9.61
C LEU A 102 -46.43 19.48 -9.59
N LEU A 103 -46.65 18.16 -9.63
CA LEU A 103 -45.56 17.19 -9.74
C LEU A 103 -44.79 17.31 -11.06
N LEU A 104 -45.48 17.58 -12.16
CA LEU A 104 -44.84 17.82 -13.47
C LEU A 104 -43.99 19.09 -13.46
N LEU A 105 -44.48 20.17 -12.85
CA LEU A 105 -43.69 21.39 -12.69
C LEU A 105 -42.46 21.10 -11.82
N ALA A 106 -42.63 20.48 -10.65
CA ALA A 106 -41.53 20.14 -9.75
C ALA A 106 -40.45 19.27 -10.45
N THR A 107 -40.86 18.28 -11.25
CA THR A 107 -39.95 17.36 -11.95
C THR A 107 -39.24 17.99 -13.15
N LYS A 108 -39.87 18.92 -13.87
CA LYS A 108 -39.26 19.61 -15.02
C LYS A 108 -38.06 20.46 -14.61
N PHE A 109 -38.10 21.06 -13.43
CA PHE A 109 -37.04 21.97 -12.98
C PHE A 109 -35.87 21.27 -12.30
N CYS A 110 -36.06 20.07 -11.74
CA CYS A 110 -35.00 19.38 -11.04
C CYS A 110 -34.95 17.87 -11.28
N LYS A 111 -33.87 17.41 -11.92
CA LYS A 111 -33.57 15.98 -12.10
C LYS A 111 -33.39 15.24 -10.77
N GLN A 112 -32.97 15.91 -9.71
CA GLN A 112 -32.82 15.32 -8.38
C GLN A 112 -34.20 15.00 -7.75
N LEU A 113 -35.23 15.78 -8.05
CA LEU A 113 -36.61 15.49 -7.61
C LEU A 113 -37.20 14.28 -8.33
N VAL A 114 -36.84 14.05 -9.60
CA VAL A 114 -37.21 12.82 -10.33
C VAL A 114 -36.62 11.57 -9.66
N LYS A 115 -35.36 11.64 -9.22
CA LYS A 115 -34.71 10.58 -8.43
C LYS A 115 -35.40 10.35 -7.09
N LEU A 116 -35.71 11.42 -6.35
CA LEU A 116 -36.39 11.32 -5.06
C LEU A 116 -37.79 10.72 -5.20
N LEU A 117 -38.56 11.13 -6.21
CA LEU A 117 -39.88 10.56 -6.51
C LEU A 117 -39.79 9.08 -6.88
N GLY A 118 -38.82 8.71 -7.73
CA GLY A 118 -38.60 7.32 -8.13
C GLY A 118 -38.12 6.41 -6.99
N ALA A 119 -37.35 6.95 -6.04
CA ALA A 119 -36.84 6.21 -4.89
C ALA A 119 -37.89 6.05 -3.78
N ARG A 120 -38.60 7.13 -3.41
CA ARG A 120 -39.61 7.13 -2.33
C ARG A 120 -40.93 6.51 -2.75
N TYR A 121 -41.44 6.82 -3.95
CA TYR A 121 -42.79 6.40 -4.38
C TYR A 121 -42.74 5.39 -5.53
N LYS A 122 -42.26 4.17 -5.24
CA LYS A 122 -42.16 3.08 -6.23
C LYS A 122 -43.50 2.73 -6.91
N GLY A 123 -44.63 3.01 -6.25
CA GLY A 123 -45.99 2.78 -6.76
C GLY A 123 -46.58 3.92 -7.61
N LEU A 124 -45.97 5.11 -7.63
CA LEU A 124 -46.52 6.31 -8.27
C LEU A 124 -46.77 6.11 -9.77
N LYS A 125 -45.84 5.47 -10.48
CA LYS A 125 -45.98 5.14 -11.91
C LYS A 125 -47.22 4.29 -12.19
N GLY A 126 -47.45 3.29 -11.33
CA GLY A 126 -48.59 2.38 -11.44
C GLY A 126 -49.91 3.08 -11.12
N LEU A 127 -49.89 3.96 -10.11
CA LEU A 127 -51.03 4.77 -9.71
C LEU A 127 -51.48 5.73 -10.82
N LEU A 128 -50.54 6.52 -11.36
CA LEU A 128 -50.79 7.46 -12.45
C LEU A 128 -51.36 6.77 -13.70
N ARG A 129 -50.81 5.59 -14.07
CA ARG A 129 -51.26 4.83 -15.24
C ARG A 129 -52.61 4.10 -15.03
N LYS A 130 -52.96 3.73 -13.81
CA LYS A 130 -54.19 2.94 -13.56
C LYS A 130 -55.39 3.82 -13.17
N GLN A 131 -55.17 4.88 -12.40
CA GLN A 131 -56.26 5.65 -11.79
C GLN A 131 -56.63 6.93 -12.55
N TRP A 132 -55.72 7.46 -13.38
CA TRP A 132 -55.86 8.81 -13.94
C TRP A 132 -55.88 8.86 -15.48
N THR A 133 -55.62 7.75 -16.16
CA THR A 133 -55.72 7.66 -17.62
C THR A 133 -57.17 7.81 -18.09
N GLY A 134 -57.42 8.73 -19.03
CA GLY A 134 -58.74 8.98 -19.59
C GLY A 134 -59.62 9.97 -18.81
N LYS A 135 -59.08 10.66 -17.80
CA LYS A 135 -59.81 11.65 -16.97
C LYS A 135 -59.67 13.11 -17.44
N GLY A 136 -59.18 13.35 -18.66
CA GLY A 136 -59.18 14.68 -19.31
C GLY A 136 -57.91 15.53 -19.16
N PHE A 137 -56.81 14.97 -18.65
CA PHE A 137 -55.51 15.67 -18.51
C PHE A 137 -54.30 14.81 -18.92
N ASP A 138 -54.51 13.86 -19.85
CA ASP A 138 -53.52 12.84 -20.24
C ASP A 138 -52.21 13.42 -20.79
N ARG A 139 -52.22 14.65 -21.34
CA ARG A 139 -51.00 15.31 -21.84
C ARG A 139 -49.97 15.51 -20.73
N ASP A 140 -50.40 16.08 -19.61
CA ASP A 140 -49.52 16.39 -18.49
C ASP A 140 -49.16 15.11 -17.71
N LEU A 141 -50.08 14.14 -17.67
CA LEU A 141 -49.86 12.79 -17.12
C LEU A 141 -48.76 12.03 -17.87
N ASN A 142 -48.82 11.99 -19.19
CA ASN A 142 -47.85 11.28 -20.03
C ASN A 142 -46.45 11.92 -19.96
N GLN A 143 -46.38 13.26 -19.96
CA GLN A 143 -45.10 13.97 -19.77
C GLN A 143 -44.44 13.61 -18.44
N LEU A 144 -45.21 13.47 -17.36
CA LEU A 144 -44.69 13.05 -16.05
C LEU A 144 -44.21 11.59 -16.09
N LEU A 145 -44.98 10.70 -16.73
CA LEU A 145 -44.61 9.28 -16.87
C LEU A 145 -43.30 9.10 -17.66
N ASP A 146 -43.14 9.80 -18.78
CA ASP A 146 -41.96 9.71 -19.63
C ASP A 146 -40.67 10.09 -18.87
N LEU A 147 -40.73 11.18 -18.10
CA LEU A 147 -39.61 11.62 -17.24
C LEU A 147 -39.24 10.56 -16.20
N LEU A 148 -40.24 9.91 -15.60
CA LEU A 148 -40.03 8.86 -14.61
C LEU A 148 -39.48 7.55 -15.23
N TYR A 149 -39.73 7.26 -16.51
CA TYR A 149 -39.22 6.06 -17.19
C TYR A 149 -37.80 6.22 -17.77
N LEU A 150 -37.44 7.40 -18.28
CA LEU A 150 -36.14 7.64 -18.94
C LEU A 150 -34.94 7.38 -18.01
N GLU A 151 -35.07 7.70 -16.72
CA GLU A 151 -33.99 7.61 -15.73
C GLU A 151 -33.60 6.17 -15.36
N GLN A 152 -34.47 5.20 -15.56
CA GLN A 152 -34.20 3.80 -15.16
C GLN A 152 -33.28 3.06 -16.16
N SER A 153 -33.08 3.62 -17.37
CA SER A 153 -32.31 2.99 -18.45
C SER A 153 -30.81 3.33 -18.44
N SER A 154 -30.41 4.48 -17.89
CA SER A 154 -29.04 5.01 -18.01
C SER A 154 -28.02 4.22 -17.19
N GLY A 155 -28.38 3.75 -15.99
CA GLY A 155 -27.44 3.05 -15.09
C GLY A 155 -27.02 1.65 -15.55
N LYS A 156 -27.86 0.91 -16.29
CA LYS A 156 -27.55 -0.46 -16.72
C LYS A 156 -26.56 -0.52 -17.88
N GLY A 157 -26.66 0.41 -18.83
CA GLY A 157 -25.79 0.44 -20.01
C GLY A 157 -24.35 0.87 -19.71
N GLU A 158 -24.13 1.64 -18.64
CA GLU A 158 -22.81 2.10 -18.22
C GLU A 158 -22.03 0.99 -17.49
N MET A 159 -22.71 0.24 -16.61
CA MET A 159 -22.12 -0.91 -15.92
C MET A 159 -21.64 -2.01 -16.88
N GLN A 160 -22.42 -2.31 -17.93
CA GLN A 160 -22.02 -3.27 -18.96
C GLN A 160 -20.80 -2.82 -19.76
N ARG A 161 -20.72 -1.53 -20.11
CA ARG A 161 -19.55 -0.96 -20.80
C ARG A 161 -18.29 -1.05 -19.95
N GLN A 162 -18.39 -0.74 -18.66
CA GLN A 162 -17.27 -0.87 -17.72
C GLN A 162 -16.81 -2.33 -17.58
N HIS A 163 -17.75 -3.28 -17.49
CA HIS A 163 -17.43 -4.70 -17.44
C HIS A 163 -16.71 -5.17 -18.72
N GLN A 164 -17.21 -4.77 -19.89
CA GLN A 164 -16.60 -5.14 -21.16
C GLN A 164 -15.19 -4.55 -21.32
N ALA A 165 -14.98 -3.30 -20.91
CA ALA A 165 -13.66 -2.69 -20.85
C ALA A 165 -12.72 -3.46 -19.91
N ALA A 166 -13.19 -3.85 -18.72
CA ALA A 166 -12.41 -4.64 -17.78
C ALA A 166 -12.01 -6.01 -18.38
N CYS A 167 -12.93 -6.70 -19.07
CA CYS A 167 -12.64 -7.96 -19.75
C CYS A 167 -11.54 -7.81 -20.81
N ILE A 168 -11.57 -6.74 -21.61
CA ILE A 168 -10.54 -6.48 -22.64
C ILE A 168 -9.17 -6.25 -21.99
N ILE A 169 -9.10 -5.39 -20.96
CA ILE A 169 -7.85 -5.13 -20.23
C ILE A 169 -7.29 -6.43 -19.64
N GLN A 170 -8.15 -7.23 -19.01
CA GLN A 170 -7.76 -8.51 -18.43
C GLN A 170 -7.28 -9.51 -19.50
N ALA A 171 -7.94 -9.58 -20.65
CA ALA A 171 -7.55 -10.47 -21.75
C ALA A 171 -6.17 -10.07 -22.32
N VAL A 172 -5.95 -8.77 -22.53
CA VAL A 172 -4.66 -8.22 -22.98
C VAL A 172 -3.56 -8.53 -21.98
N TRP A 173 -3.81 -8.32 -20.68
CA TRP A 173 -2.85 -8.63 -19.61
C TRP A 173 -2.50 -10.12 -19.54
N ARG A 174 -3.50 -11.01 -19.55
CA ARG A 174 -3.28 -12.46 -19.57
C ARG A 174 -2.46 -12.87 -20.79
N GLY A 175 -2.77 -12.33 -21.97
CA GLY A 175 -2.00 -12.56 -23.20
C GLY A 175 -0.55 -12.07 -23.09
N PHE A 176 -0.32 -10.88 -22.53
CA PHE A 176 1.01 -10.34 -22.28
C PHE A 176 1.82 -11.24 -21.33
N GLN A 177 1.22 -11.68 -20.23
CA GLN A 177 1.87 -12.56 -19.26
C GLN A 177 2.32 -13.89 -19.89
N THR A 178 1.45 -14.51 -20.70
CA THR A 178 1.78 -15.73 -21.45
C THR A 178 2.93 -15.50 -22.43
N ARG A 179 2.88 -14.44 -23.25
CA ARG A 179 3.95 -14.09 -24.19
C ARG A 179 5.28 -13.82 -23.48
N LYS A 180 5.26 -13.13 -22.33
CA LYS A 180 6.45 -12.88 -21.51
C LYS A 180 7.06 -14.18 -20.97
N ARG A 181 6.23 -15.15 -20.57
CA ARG A 181 6.70 -16.48 -20.15
C ARG A 181 7.28 -17.28 -21.32
N LEU A 182 6.60 -17.31 -22.46
CA LEU A 182 7.05 -18.00 -23.66
C LEU A 182 8.39 -17.45 -24.18
N LYS A 183 8.59 -16.12 -24.16
CA LYS A 183 9.87 -15.50 -24.54
C LYS A 183 11.06 -15.98 -23.68
N LYS A 184 10.83 -16.40 -22.43
CA LYS A 184 11.89 -16.90 -21.53
C LYS A 184 12.22 -18.38 -21.73
N LEU A 185 11.32 -19.17 -22.31
CA LEU A 185 11.52 -20.62 -22.49
C LEU A 185 12.73 -20.97 -23.36
N PRO A 186 12.96 -20.33 -24.54
CA PRO A 186 14.13 -20.62 -25.36
C PRO A 186 15.45 -20.42 -24.60
N GLN A 187 15.53 -19.38 -23.76
CA GLN A 187 16.73 -19.12 -22.96
C GLN A 187 16.95 -20.20 -21.90
N ALA A 188 15.89 -20.65 -21.23
CA ALA A 188 15.96 -21.75 -20.26
C ALA A 188 16.41 -23.06 -20.94
N VAL A 189 15.82 -23.39 -22.09
CA VAL A 189 16.18 -24.58 -22.88
C VAL A 189 17.63 -24.50 -23.35
N THR A 190 18.06 -23.35 -23.88
CA THR A 190 19.44 -23.14 -24.33
C THR A 190 20.42 -23.28 -23.17
N THR A 191 20.06 -22.79 -21.99
CA THR A 191 20.90 -22.88 -20.78
C THR A 191 21.05 -24.33 -20.33
N LEU A 192 19.96 -25.10 -20.33
CA LEU A 192 19.96 -26.53 -20.04
C LEU A 192 20.77 -27.33 -21.07
N GLN A 193 20.60 -27.04 -22.36
CA GLN A 193 21.36 -27.69 -23.43
C GLN A 193 22.86 -27.39 -23.30
N ARG A 194 23.23 -26.14 -22.98
CA ARG A 194 24.63 -25.76 -22.75
C ARG A 194 25.21 -26.48 -21.53
N SER A 195 24.50 -26.52 -20.41
CA SER A 195 24.98 -27.21 -19.20
C SER A 195 25.13 -28.72 -19.43
N PHE A 196 24.20 -29.34 -20.14
CA PHE A 196 24.29 -30.75 -20.52
C PHE A 196 25.50 -31.04 -21.41
N ARG A 197 25.72 -30.21 -22.45
CA ARG A 197 26.89 -30.35 -23.34
C ARG A 197 28.21 -30.18 -22.57
N ALA A 198 28.29 -29.15 -21.72
CA ALA A 198 29.47 -28.91 -20.89
C ALA A 198 29.75 -30.07 -19.92
N LYS A 199 28.71 -30.62 -19.28
CA LYS A 199 28.85 -31.78 -18.39
C LYS A 199 29.37 -33.00 -19.17
N ARG A 200 28.79 -33.28 -20.33
CA ARG A 200 29.22 -34.40 -21.19
C ARG A 200 30.67 -34.24 -21.66
N GLU A 201 31.07 -33.02 -22.00
CA GLU A 201 32.46 -32.73 -22.39
C GLU A 201 33.43 -32.93 -21.21
N GLN A 202 33.06 -32.47 -20.01
CA GLN A 202 33.86 -32.70 -18.80
C GLN A 202 34.01 -34.18 -18.47
N GLU A 203 32.94 -34.98 -18.58
CA GLU A 203 32.98 -36.43 -18.38
C GLU A 203 33.92 -37.11 -19.38
N LEU A 204 33.86 -36.72 -20.66
CA LEU A 204 34.78 -37.22 -21.69
C LEU A 204 36.23 -36.83 -21.42
N GLN A 205 36.48 -35.59 -21.01
CA GLN A 205 37.82 -35.12 -20.66
C GLN A 205 38.37 -35.86 -19.44
N HIS A 206 37.53 -36.10 -18.42
CA HIS A 206 37.92 -36.87 -17.25
C HIS A 206 38.29 -38.31 -17.61
N LEU A 207 37.48 -38.96 -18.43
CA LEU A 207 37.75 -40.33 -18.89
C LEU A 207 39.04 -40.40 -19.73
N LYS A 208 39.29 -39.40 -20.59
CA LYS A 208 40.54 -39.30 -21.35
C LYS A 208 41.75 -39.15 -20.43
N LYS A 209 41.69 -38.23 -19.47
CA LYS A 209 42.76 -38.04 -18.47
C LYS A 209 43.02 -39.30 -17.67
N GLN A 210 41.97 -40.00 -17.23
CA GLN A 210 42.12 -41.29 -16.53
C GLN A 210 42.88 -42.31 -17.39
N LYS A 211 42.51 -42.46 -18.67
CA LYS A 211 43.22 -43.36 -19.59
C LYS A 211 44.66 -42.94 -19.84
N GLU A 212 44.92 -41.63 -19.96
CA GLU A 212 46.27 -41.08 -20.12
C GLU A 212 47.12 -41.34 -18.86
N ASP A 213 46.56 -41.14 -17.67
CA ASP A 213 47.21 -41.42 -16.38
C ASP A 213 47.48 -42.93 -16.22
N GLU A 214 46.52 -43.79 -16.55
CA GLU A 214 46.69 -45.25 -16.55
C GLU A 214 47.80 -45.68 -17.53
N ALA A 215 47.81 -45.14 -18.75
CA ALA A 215 48.86 -45.41 -19.73
C ALA A 215 50.24 -44.93 -19.24
N LEU A 216 50.31 -43.76 -18.63
CA LEU A 216 51.55 -43.21 -18.07
C LEU A 216 52.05 -44.08 -16.91
N THR A 217 51.17 -44.50 -16.00
CA THR A 217 51.57 -45.38 -14.88
C THR A 217 52.12 -46.72 -15.39
N LEU A 218 51.48 -47.33 -16.39
CA LEU A 218 51.97 -48.54 -17.04
C LEU A 218 53.34 -48.30 -17.71
N GLN A 219 53.49 -47.19 -18.44
CA GLN A 219 54.76 -46.83 -19.06
C GLN A 219 55.89 -46.66 -18.03
N MET A 220 55.63 -45.96 -16.92
CA MET A 220 56.59 -45.79 -15.83
C MET A 220 56.96 -47.12 -15.18
N GLN A 221 55.99 -48.03 -14.98
CA GLN A 221 56.25 -49.37 -14.46
C GLN A 221 57.15 -50.18 -15.40
N LEU A 222 56.86 -50.16 -16.71
CA LEU A 222 57.68 -50.83 -17.72
C LEU A 222 59.10 -50.25 -17.78
N GLN A 223 59.24 -48.92 -17.73
CA GLN A 223 60.55 -48.26 -17.67
C GLN A 223 61.33 -48.67 -16.43
N ARG A 224 60.68 -48.70 -15.26
CA ARG A 224 61.29 -49.18 -14.02
C ARG A 224 61.75 -50.63 -14.13
N GLN A 225 60.91 -51.52 -14.67
CA GLN A 225 61.28 -52.93 -14.87
C GLN A 225 62.46 -53.10 -15.83
N ARG A 226 62.50 -52.33 -16.93
CA ARG A 226 63.62 -52.34 -17.88
C ARG A 226 64.90 -51.83 -17.22
N ALA A 227 64.82 -50.72 -16.46
CA ALA A 227 65.96 -50.18 -15.75
C ALA A 227 66.51 -51.15 -14.68
N MET A 228 65.63 -51.83 -13.94
CA MET A 228 66.04 -52.86 -12.97
C MET A 228 66.72 -54.05 -13.66
N ARG A 229 66.16 -54.53 -14.79
CA ARG A 229 66.79 -55.60 -15.58
C ARG A 229 68.19 -55.20 -16.06
N LEU A 230 68.30 -54.04 -16.70
CA LEU A 230 69.59 -53.52 -17.17
C LEU A 230 70.60 -53.33 -16.03
N PHE A 231 70.13 -52.90 -14.85
CA PHE A 231 70.97 -52.79 -13.67
C PHE A 231 71.51 -54.15 -13.21
N HIS A 232 70.64 -55.17 -13.11
CA HIS A 232 71.06 -56.52 -12.73
C HIS A 232 72.01 -57.15 -13.76
N GLU A 233 71.73 -56.99 -15.06
CA GLU A 233 72.61 -57.47 -16.14
C GLU A 233 74.02 -56.86 -16.02
N ARG A 234 74.12 -55.55 -15.76
CA ARG A 234 75.41 -54.88 -15.55
C ARG A 234 76.13 -55.38 -14.29
N GLN A 235 75.40 -55.62 -13.20
CA GLN A 235 75.99 -56.16 -11.97
C GLN A 235 76.54 -57.59 -12.21
N LEU A 236 75.79 -58.44 -12.90
CA LEU A 236 76.24 -59.79 -13.26
C LEU A 236 77.49 -59.76 -14.14
N ALA A 237 77.51 -58.94 -15.19
CA ALA A 237 78.67 -58.82 -16.08
C ALA A 237 79.94 -58.35 -15.33
N ILE A 238 79.79 -57.48 -14.34
CA ILE A 238 80.92 -57.05 -13.49
C ILE A 238 81.39 -58.21 -12.60
N LEU A 239 80.47 -58.94 -11.97
CA LEU A 239 80.81 -60.08 -11.12
C LEU A 239 81.47 -61.23 -11.89
N GLU A 240 81.13 -61.43 -13.16
CA GLU A 240 81.78 -62.43 -14.04
C GLU A 240 83.25 -62.09 -14.34
N ILE A 241 83.62 -60.80 -14.33
CA ILE A 241 84.98 -60.34 -14.66
C ILE A 241 85.88 -60.24 -13.43
N ILE A 242 85.31 -59.99 -12.24
CA ILE A 242 86.06 -59.80 -10.99
C ILE A 242 86.64 -61.14 -10.49
N HIS A 243 87.91 -61.13 -10.09
CA HIS A 243 88.53 -62.29 -9.45
C HIS A 243 87.92 -62.57 -8.07
N ALA A 244 87.71 -63.85 -7.73
CA ALA A 244 87.00 -64.28 -6.51
C ALA A 244 87.52 -63.62 -5.21
N SER A 245 88.84 -63.39 -5.09
CA SER A 245 89.45 -62.75 -3.90
C SER A 245 89.16 -61.25 -3.75
N GLN A 246 88.59 -60.60 -4.77
CA GLN A 246 88.28 -59.17 -4.79
C GLN A 246 86.78 -58.88 -4.69
N VAL A 247 85.93 -59.91 -4.75
CA VAL A 247 84.46 -59.78 -4.70
C VAL A 247 84.02 -59.13 -3.39
N ASP A 248 84.57 -59.53 -2.24
CA ASP A 248 84.18 -58.99 -0.93
C ASP A 248 84.45 -57.48 -0.82
N LYS A 249 85.61 -57.02 -1.31
CA LYS A 249 85.96 -55.59 -1.34
C LYS A 249 84.99 -54.79 -2.21
N TYR A 250 84.64 -55.32 -3.38
CA TYR A 250 83.66 -54.69 -4.27
C TYR A 250 82.27 -54.62 -3.63
N MET A 251 81.83 -55.67 -2.95
CA MET A 251 80.54 -55.71 -2.25
C MET A 251 80.47 -54.67 -1.14
N GLU A 252 81.53 -54.55 -0.31
CA GLU A 252 81.62 -53.53 0.74
C GLU A 252 81.52 -52.09 0.18
N GLU A 253 82.19 -51.82 -0.94
CA GLU A 253 82.06 -50.52 -1.62
C GLU A 253 80.63 -50.24 -2.13
N MET A 254 79.95 -51.27 -2.65
CA MET A 254 78.56 -51.15 -3.12
C MET A 254 77.58 -50.93 -1.98
N GLU A 255 77.78 -51.60 -0.85
CA GLU A 255 77.01 -51.37 0.36
C GLU A 255 77.19 -49.93 0.86
N GLY A 256 78.43 -49.43 0.90
CA GLY A 256 78.75 -48.05 1.25
C GLY A 256 78.05 -47.03 0.34
N LYS A 257 78.14 -47.20 -0.99
CA LYS A 257 77.48 -46.31 -1.97
C LYS A 257 75.95 -46.38 -1.86
N SER A 258 75.40 -47.56 -1.59
CA SER A 258 73.96 -47.76 -1.38
C SER A 258 73.47 -47.08 -0.11
N ALA A 259 74.18 -47.24 1.00
CA ALA A 259 73.88 -46.59 2.27
C ALA A 259 73.89 -45.06 2.12
N LEU A 260 74.91 -44.49 1.46
CA LEU A 260 74.97 -43.05 1.18
C LEU A 260 73.79 -42.57 0.34
N THR A 261 73.37 -43.36 -0.66
CA THR A 261 72.22 -43.04 -1.51
C THR A 261 70.93 -43.02 -0.70
N ILE A 262 70.66 -44.06 0.10
CA ILE A 262 69.49 -44.14 0.97
C ILE A 262 69.46 -42.98 1.96
N GLN A 263 70.59 -42.70 2.63
CA GLN A 263 70.71 -41.60 3.58
C GLN A 263 70.45 -40.24 2.92
N ARG A 264 70.98 -40.01 1.71
CA ARG A 264 70.73 -38.79 0.93
C ARG A 264 69.24 -38.62 0.61
N PHE A 265 68.58 -39.68 0.13
CA PHE A 265 67.15 -39.65 -0.16
C PHE A 265 66.31 -39.43 1.10
N TRP A 266 66.67 -40.05 2.22
CA TRP A 266 66.00 -39.89 3.51
C TRP A 266 66.10 -38.45 4.04
N ARG A 267 67.31 -37.86 4.01
CA ARG A 267 67.52 -36.45 4.40
C ARG A 267 66.64 -35.52 3.55
N GLY A 268 66.58 -35.76 2.24
CA GLY A 268 65.70 -35.01 1.33
C GLY A 268 64.20 -35.21 1.62
N TYR A 269 63.77 -36.44 1.89
CA TYR A 269 62.38 -36.75 2.26
C TYR A 269 61.98 -36.05 3.56
N ARG A 270 62.82 -36.11 4.59
CA ARG A 270 62.61 -35.44 5.88
C ARG A 270 62.43 -33.94 5.69
N ALA A 271 63.29 -33.29 4.92
CA ALA A 271 63.18 -31.86 4.64
C ALA A 271 61.86 -31.51 3.93
N ARG A 272 61.47 -32.27 2.91
CA ARG A 272 60.19 -32.06 2.21
C ARG A 272 58.98 -32.28 3.10
N ARG A 273 59.02 -33.30 3.98
CA ARG A 273 57.94 -33.57 4.94
C ARG A 273 57.77 -32.41 5.92
N ASN A 274 58.87 -31.92 6.49
CA ASN A 274 58.85 -30.76 7.40
C ASN A 274 58.29 -29.52 6.70
N PHE A 275 58.76 -29.23 5.48
CA PHE A 275 58.24 -28.11 4.68
C PHE A 275 56.74 -28.26 4.39
N HIS A 276 56.27 -29.46 4.06
CA HIS A 276 54.85 -29.70 3.80
C HIS A 276 53.99 -29.47 5.05
N GLN A 277 54.45 -29.93 6.21
CA GLN A 277 53.79 -29.69 7.49
C GLN A 277 53.74 -28.20 7.82
N GLN A 278 54.85 -27.47 7.66
CA GLN A 278 54.89 -26.02 7.85
C GLN A 278 53.93 -25.30 6.88
N ARG A 279 53.92 -25.70 5.61
CA ARG A 279 53.03 -25.12 4.60
C ARG A 279 51.56 -25.36 4.93
N GLN A 280 51.23 -26.54 5.44
CA GLN A 280 49.87 -26.88 5.86
C GLN A 280 49.44 -26.05 7.08
N SER A 281 50.30 -25.95 8.11
CA SER A 281 50.05 -25.10 9.27
C SER A 281 49.85 -23.62 8.88
N LEU A 282 50.66 -23.11 7.94
CA LEU A 282 50.48 -21.75 7.42
C LEU A 282 49.15 -21.56 6.67
N LYS A 283 48.68 -22.56 5.92
CA LYS A 283 47.36 -22.49 5.27
C LYS A 283 46.24 -22.44 6.29
N GLU A 284 46.31 -23.28 7.31
CA GLU A 284 45.33 -23.33 8.41
C GLU A 284 45.31 -22.02 9.19
N TYR A 285 46.49 -21.48 9.53
CA TYR A 285 46.61 -20.17 10.18
C TYR A 285 46.00 -19.06 9.32
N LYS A 286 46.32 -19.00 8.03
CA LYS A 286 45.74 -18.01 7.11
C LYS A 286 44.21 -18.12 7.03
N ALA A 287 43.68 -19.35 6.96
CA ALA A 287 42.25 -19.57 6.96
C ALA A 287 41.59 -19.09 8.28
N ALA A 288 42.20 -19.42 9.42
CA ALA A 288 41.73 -18.97 10.73
C ALA A 288 41.69 -17.43 10.82
N VAL A 289 42.74 -16.74 10.36
CA VAL A 289 42.78 -15.27 10.33
C VAL A 289 41.67 -14.69 9.45
N ILE A 290 41.39 -15.28 8.29
CA ILE A 290 40.30 -14.83 7.40
C ILE A 290 38.95 -14.96 8.10
N ILE A 291 38.69 -16.11 8.75
CA ILE A 291 37.45 -16.38 9.47
C ILE A 291 37.31 -15.41 10.66
N GLN A 292 38.35 -15.24 11.46
CA GLN A 292 38.36 -14.32 12.60
C GLN A 292 38.09 -12.88 12.15
N ARG A 293 38.73 -12.40 11.09
CA ARG A 293 38.47 -11.07 10.52
C ARG A 293 37.02 -10.92 10.06
N ALA A 294 36.46 -11.93 9.41
CA ALA A 294 35.06 -11.91 8.98
C ALA A 294 34.11 -11.86 10.19
N ALA A 295 34.38 -12.64 11.24
CA ALA A 295 33.60 -12.63 12.48
C ALA A 295 33.67 -11.28 13.21
N CYS A 296 34.87 -10.69 13.36
CA CYS A 296 35.02 -9.36 13.95
C CYS A 296 34.21 -8.30 13.18
N LYS A 297 34.31 -8.28 11.84
CA LYS A 297 33.51 -7.38 10.99
C LYS A 297 32.01 -7.58 11.16
N PHE A 298 31.57 -8.84 11.26
CA PHE A 298 30.17 -9.16 11.52
C PHE A 298 29.71 -8.65 12.89
N LEU A 299 30.51 -8.86 13.94
CA LEU A 299 30.22 -8.39 15.29
C LEU A 299 30.21 -6.86 15.37
N GLU A 300 31.11 -6.17 14.69
CA GLU A 300 31.10 -4.70 14.55
C GLU A 300 29.83 -4.22 13.86
N LYS A 301 29.44 -4.85 12.75
CA LYS A 301 28.19 -4.55 12.05
C LYS A 301 26.98 -4.75 12.96
N ARG A 302 26.97 -5.80 13.78
CA ARG A 302 25.92 -6.05 14.79
C ARG A 302 25.91 -5.00 15.90
N ARG A 303 27.08 -4.58 16.40
CA ARG A 303 27.20 -3.50 17.41
C ARG A 303 26.73 -2.15 16.87
N ARG A 304 27.09 -1.81 15.62
CA ARG A 304 26.60 -0.59 14.95
C ARG A 304 25.07 -0.60 14.77
N ARG A 305 24.48 -1.75 14.43
CA ARG A 305 23.02 -1.92 14.37
C ARG A 305 22.33 -1.83 15.74
N ARG A 306 23.01 -2.21 16.83
CA ARG A 306 22.49 -2.12 18.22
C ARG A 306 22.60 -0.71 18.84
N ARG A 307 23.20 0.27 18.16
CA ARG A 307 23.24 1.67 18.62
C ARG A 307 22.27 2.55 17.82
N LEU A 308 20.99 2.21 17.81
CA LEU A 308 20.01 3.24 18.13
C LEU A 308 20.10 3.32 19.65
N SER A 309 20.71 4.39 20.16
CA SER A 309 20.89 4.58 21.60
C SER A 309 19.56 4.28 22.30
N PRO A 310 19.51 3.36 23.30
CA PRO A 310 18.49 3.47 24.33
C PRO A 310 18.56 4.92 24.77
N TRP A 311 17.43 5.61 24.72
CA TRP A 311 17.27 6.94 25.26
C TRP A 311 18.03 6.97 26.59
N LYS A 312 19.17 7.67 26.64
CA LYS A 312 19.86 7.87 27.91
C LYS A 312 18.93 8.81 28.64
N ASP A 313 18.27 8.30 29.68
CA ASP A 313 17.56 9.17 30.61
C ASP A 313 18.48 10.35 30.92
N PRO A 314 18.05 11.60 30.70
CA PRO A 314 18.82 12.74 31.17
C PRO A 314 19.09 12.50 32.65
N LYS A 315 20.35 12.71 33.09
CA LYS A 315 20.81 12.51 34.49
C LYS A 315 19.65 12.82 35.43
N GLY A 316 19.15 11.78 36.11
CA GLY A 316 17.83 11.81 36.75
C GLY A 316 17.63 13.09 37.55
N LEU A 317 16.59 13.85 37.22
CA LEU A 317 16.16 14.97 38.07
C LEU A 317 16.01 14.42 39.49
N THR A 318 16.65 15.07 40.46
CA THR A 318 16.47 14.78 41.90
C THR A 318 14.98 14.82 42.22
N ASP A 319 14.48 13.94 43.08
CA ASP A 319 13.02 13.83 43.32
C ASP A 319 12.38 15.15 43.78
N GLU A 320 13.14 16.02 44.45
CA GLU A 320 12.73 17.39 44.79
C GLU A 320 12.45 18.27 43.56
N GLN A 321 13.29 18.17 42.52
CA GLN A 321 13.11 18.91 41.27
C GLN A 321 11.94 18.36 40.45
N ARG A 322 11.70 17.04 40.50
CA ARG A 322 10.52 16.42 39.89
C ARG A 322 9.24 16.94 40.53
N LEU A 323 9.17 16.94 41.85
CA LEU A 323 8.02 17.47 42.61
C LEU A 323 7.79 18.96 42.32
N ALA A 324 8.84 19.78 42.26
CA ALA A 324 8.72 21.20 41.94
C ALA A 324 8.22 21.45 40.49
N LEU A 325 8.67 20.65 39.52
CA LEU A 325 8.19 20.75 38.14
C LEU A 325 6.76 20.24 38.01
N GLN A 326 6.42 19.18 38.73
CA GLN A 326 5.08 18.62 38.74
C GLN A 326 4.08 19.61 39.36
N GLN A 327 4.44 20.26 40.47
CA GLN A 327 3.64 21.36 41.02
C GLN A 327 3.43 22.50 40.03
N LYS A 328 4.47 22.91 39.28
CA LYS A 328 4.32 23.95 38.24
C LYS A 328 3.38 23.52 37.12
N VAL A 329 3.41 22.26 36.72
CA VAL A 329 2.50 21.72 35.71
C VAL A 329 1.07 21.67 36.26
N ASP A 330 0.88 21.20 37.49
CA ASP A 330 -0.43 21.11 38.13
C ASP A 330 -1.05 22.49 38.35
N ASP A 331 -0.25 23.48 38.76
CA ASP A 331 -0.69 24.87 38.91
C ASP A 331 -1.07 25.49 37.56
N TYR A 332 -0.33 25.19 36.50
CA TYR A 332 -0.68 25.63 35.15
C TYR A 332 -1.98 24.98 34.64
N ILE A 333 -2.18 23.69 34.90
CA ILE A 333 -3.43 22.97 34.55
C ILE A 333 -4.63 23.53 35.32
N LYS A 334 -4.46 23.89 36.60
CA LYS A 334 -5.51 24.55 37.39
C LYS A 334 -5.87 25.94 36.85
N LEU A 335 -4.87 26.70 36.40
CA LEU A 335 -5.08 28.03 35.81
C LEU A 335 -5.66 27.97 34.39
N HIS A 336 -5.50 26.84 33.69
CA HIS A 336 -5.99 26.62 32.33
C HIS A 336 -6.79 25.32 32.21
N PRO A 337 -8.03 25.29 32.72
CA PRO A 337 -8.90 24.13 32.56
C PRO A 337 -9.16 23.86 31.08
N ALA A 338 -8.96 22.61 30.66
CA ALA A 338 -9.14 22.21 29.27
C ALA A 338 -10.60 22.42 28.84
N SER A 339 -10.81 23.25 27.81
CA SER A 339 -12.11 23.37 27.15
C SER A 339 -12.51 22.03 26.51
N GLN A 340 -13.80 21.73 26.43
CA GLN A 340 -14.29 20.56 25.69
C GLN A 340 -13.95 20.74 24.20
N MET A 341 -12.89 20.09 23.74
CA MET A 341 -12.44 20.12 22.36
C MET A 341 -13.05 18.96 21.56
N SER A 342 -13.46 19.24 20.32
CA SER A 342 -13.85 18.22 19.35
C SER A 342 -12.69 17.24 19.09
N GLU A 343 -13.02 15.98 18.76
CA GLU A 343 -12.05 14.91 18.53
C GLU A 343 -11.06 15.24 17.41
N GLU A 344 -11.49 16.00 16.40
CA GLU A 344 -10.65 16.43 15.27
C GLU A 344 -9.58 17.45 15.71
N MET A 345 -9.98 18.43 16.52
CA MET A 345 -9.06 19.44 17.06
C MET A 345 -8.04 18.82 18.04
N SER A 346 -8.45 17.77 18.77
CA SER A 346 -7.55 17.01 19.65
C SER A 346 -6.47 16.27 18.84
N LYS A 347 -6.86 15.65 17.72
CA LYS A 347 -5.91 14.96 16.82
C LYS A 347 -4.93 15.94 16.18
N GLU A 348 -5.40 17.12 15.77
CA GLU A 348 -4.54 18.14 15.17
C GLU A 348 -3.54 18.71 16.18
N LEU A 349 -3.99 19.00 17.41
CA LEU A 349 -3.11 19.47 18.49
C LEU A 349 -2.06 18.42 18.88
N HIS A 350 -2.44 17.14 18.89
CA HIS A 350 -1.50 16.05 19.11
C HIS A 350 -0.43 15.98 18.02
N LEU A 351 -0.83 16.15 16.76
CA LEU A 351 0.09 16.15 15.63
C LEU A 351 1.08 17.32 15.71
N GLN A 352 0.59 18.52 16.01
CA GLN A 352 1.43 19.71 16.21
C GLN A 352 2.40 19.55 17.40
N ALA A 353 1.95 18.91 18.50
CA ALA A 353 2.82 18.63 19.63
C ALA A 353 3.93 17.63 19.26
N GLN A 354 3.61 16.58 18.49
CA GLN A 354 4.59 15.63 17.99
C GLN A 354 5.61 16.29 17.04
N GLU A 355 5.17 17.19 16.16
CA GLU A 355 6.08 17.94 15.27
C GLU A 355 7.04 18.85 16.06
N LYS A 356 6.52 19.60 17.04
CA LYS A 356 7.37 20.44 17.91
C LYS A 356 8.38 19.60 18.70
N LEU A 357 7.98 18.43 19.19
CA LEU A 357 8.89 17.50 19.86
C LEU A 357 9.97 17.00 18.90
N ALA A 358 9.61 16.63 17.67
CA ALA A 358 10.57 16.17 16.66
C ALA A 358 11.60 17.26 16.33
N GLN A 359 11.16 18.52 16.19
CA GLN A 359 12.05 19.67 15.98
C GLN A 359 12.99 19.90 17.17
N PHE A 360 12.48 19.82 18.40
CA PHE A 360 13.30 19.93 19.60
C PHE A 360 14.35 18.82 19.68
N LEU A 361 13.98 17.57 19.44
CA LEU A 361 14.89 16.43 19.45
C LEU A 361 15.98 16.56 18.38
N LEU A 362 15.63 17.04 17.19
CA LEU A 362 16.59 17.31 16.13
C LEU A 362 17.61 18.37 16.58
N ARG A 363 17.14 19.47 17.15
CA ARG A 363 18.00 20.56 17.65
C ARG A 363 18.90 20.10 18.80
N SER A 364 18.34 19.39 19.77
CA SER A 364 19.09 18.79 20.89
C SER A 364 20.20 17.84 20.41
N SER A 365 19.95 17.07 19.35
CA SER A 365 20.98 16.20 18.77
C SER A 365 22.15 16.97 18.14
N LEU A 366 21.89 18.14 17.57
CA LEU A 366 22.92 19.04 17.03
C LEU A 366 23.71 19.71 18.17
N ASP A 367 23.00 20.17 19.20
CA ASP A 367 23.61 20.79 20.38
C ASP A 367 24.51 19.81 21.14
N GLN A 368 24.09 18.54 21.29
CA GLN A 368 24.92 17.49 21.87
C GLN A 368 26.19 17.22 21.06
N ARG A 369 26.12 17.22 19.72
CA ARG A 369 27.31 17.08 18.87
C ARG A 369 28.24 18.28 18.99
N ALA A 370 27.70 19.49 19.08
CA ALA A 370 28.49 20.70 19.31
C ALA A 370 29.17 20.68 20.68
N ALA A 371 28.48 20.23 21.74
CA ALA A 371 29.04 20.06 23.07
C ALA A 371 30.16 19.01 23.10
N GLN A 372 29.94 17.84 22.50
CA GLN A 372 30.99 16.81 22.37
C GLN A 372 32.21 17.31 21.60
N ARG A 373 32.00 18.12 20.56
CA ARG A 373 33.09 18.74 19.80
C ARG A 373 33.86 19.76 20.64
N ARG A 374 33.17 20.57 21.45
CA ARG A 374 33.81 21.49 22.40
C ARG A 374 34.60 20.73 23.47
N GLU A 375 34.04 19.69 24.06
CA GLU A 375 34.73 18.84 25.04
C GLU A 375 35.98 18.19 24.44
N ALA A 376 35.89 17.68 23.20
CA ALA A 376 37.05 17.11 22.51
C ALA A 376 38.13 18.15 22.22
N LEU A 377 37.74 19.37 21.81
CA LEU A 377 38.66 20.48 21.61
C LEU A 377 39.32 20.93 22.93
N LEU A 378 38.55 21.01 24.01
CA LEU A 378 39.09 21.33 25.34
C LEU A 378 40.05 20.26 25.84
N ALA A 379 39.73 18.98 25.63
CA ALA A 379 40.63 17.88 25.96
C ALA A 379 41.93 17.96 25.15
N GLN A 380 41.84 18.28 23.86
CA GLN A 380 43.02 18.47 23.00
C GLN A 380 43.86 19.67 23.46
N VAL A 381 43.24 20.81 23.75
CA VAL A 381 43.95 21.98 24.28
C VAL A 381 44.62 21.67 25.62
N ASN A 382 43.94 20.95 26.52
CA ASN A 382 44.53 20.54 27.80
C ASN A 382 45.74 19.61 27.59
N THR A 383 45.66 18.64 26.67
CA THR A 383 46.82 17.79 26.37
C THR A 383 47.98 18.60 25.77
N ASP A 384 47.68 19.58 24.91
CA ASP A 384 48.70 20.43 24.31
C ASP A 384 49.34 21.37 25.35
N VAL A 385 48.57 21.87 26.32
CA VAL A 385 49.09 22.66 27.46
C VAL A 385 49.96 21.80 28.38
N GLU A 386 49.54 20.58 28.70
CA GLU A 386 50.36 19.65 29.50
C GLU A 386 51.71 19.34 28.84
N LEU A 387 51.73 19.19 27.51
CA LEU A 387 52.95 18.98 26.73
C LEU A 387 53.87 20.20 26.64
N LEU A 388 53.33 21.41 26.77
CA LEU A 388 54.12 22.66 26.79
C LEU A 388 54.65 23.02 28.18
N MET A 389 54.02 22.51 29.23
CA MET A 389 54.42 22.69 30.63
C MET A 389 55.43 21.63 31.12
N SER A 390 55.65 20.58 30.33
CA SER A 390 56.70 19.56 30.50
C SER A 390 57.95 19.89 29.68
#